data_AF-A0A5J9VM85-F1
#
_entry.id   AF-A0A5J9VM85-F1
#
_cell.length_a   1.000
_cell.length_b   1.000
_cell.length_c   1.000
_cell.angle_alpha   90.00
_cell.angle_beta   90.00
_cell.angle_gamma   90.00
#
_symmetry.space_group_name_H-M   'P 1'
#
loop_
_entity.id
_entity.type
_entity.pdbx_description
1 polymer ?
#
loop_
_entity_poly.entity_id
_entity_poly.type
_entity_poly.pdbx_seq_one_letter_code
_entity_poly.pdbx_strand_id
1 'polypeptide(L)'
;MGTINSGGGSSIGSKPPLCLLLLHVLLLLAASDGAAGLQVGYYRQSCPSAESIVRGVTWAAASRDPSLAAKMLRLFFHDCFPQGCDASVLLDGPESEKTAFPNQSLGGLDVVDAAKAALEKACPGTVSCADTLALATRDAVSFQFGRPLWEVETGRRDARASRAADGMAVPHPDFTFPQLRDSFAKRNLDVADLVALSGAHTLGRTSCQFVSPRLFGSAGGGLVDPAYAPELRRQCPNTESRNTVVLDPGSEFRFDGGLFDNVKANRAVLPSDAALMHDDEGARIVDELRDQGKFLAAFARSITRMGAINVLTGNDGEIRRNCRVKRSTMNRSVAEPVRRNCQFVAPRFYASVAGLVDLDAPELRRQCPSTESRNMAVMDPGSEFRFDGGFFDNVKANRAALPSDAELMHDGEAARIIDELRDQGKFLAAFARSVTRMGAVGVRTGNDGEIRRNCRVVN
;
A
#
# COMPACT_ATOMS: atom_id res chain seq x y z
N MET A 1 -78.76 -19.46 50.96
CA MET A 1 -78.19 -18.11 51.22
C MET A 1 -76.74 -18.27 51.61
N GLY A 2 -75.83 -17.96 50.69
CA GLY A 2 -74.39 -18.05 50.93
C GLY A 2 -73.87 -16.80 51.63
N THR A 3 -72.92 -16.98 52.55
CA THR A 3 -71.96 -15.96 52.97
C THR A 3 -70.60 -16.64 53.12
N ILE A 4 -69.62 -16.12 52.38
CA ILE A 4 -68.23 -16.59 52.34
C ILE A 4 -67.44 -15.71 53.30
N ASN A 5 -66.69 -16.34 54.19
CA ASN A 5 -65.79 -15.67 55.13
C ASN A 5 -64.39 -15.56 54.53
N SER A 6 -63.78 -14.39 54.71
CA SER A 6 -62.49 -13.93 54.19
C SER A 6 -61.30 -14.43 55.02
N GLY A 7 -60.27 -14.94 54.35
CA GLY A 7 -58.95 -15.24 54.95
C GLY A 7 -57.83 -14.88 53.97
N GLY A 8 -57.03 -13.87 54.32
CA GLY A 8 -55.94 -13.34 53.50
C GLY A 8 -54.67 -14.18 53.54
N GLY A 9 -54.01 -14.30 52.39
CA GLY A 9 -52.66 -14.83 52.25
C GLY A 9 -51.72 -13.77 51.68
N SER A 10 -50.79 -13.29 52.51
CA SER A 10 -49.71 -12.37 52.11
C SER A 10 -48.61 -13.15 51.38
N SER A 11 -48.26 -12.74 50.15
CA SER A 11 -47.09 -13.28 49.45
C SER A 11 -45.81 -12.63 49.98
N ILE A 12 -44.85 -13.45 50.41
CA ILE A 12 -43.51 -13.00 50.81
C ILE A 12 -42.66 -12.97 49.54
N GLY A 13 -42.46 -11.78 48.99
CA GLY A 13 -41.49 -11.55 47.92
C GLY A 13 -40.07 -11.65 48.46
N SER A 14 -39.34 -12.70 48.08
CA SER A 14 -37.91 -12.84 48.35
C SER A 14 -37.13 -11.82 47.50
N LYS A 15 -36.47 -10.87 48.17
CA LYS A 15 -35.51 -9.95 47.51
C LYS A 15 -34.27 -10.74 47.11
N PRO A 16 -33.75 -10.59 45.87
CA PRO A 16 -32.52 -11.26 45.47
C PRO A 16 -31.34 -10.75 46.31
N PRO A 17 -30.34 -11.61 46.62
CA PRO A 17 -29.22 -11.25 47.47
C PRO A 17 -28.37 -10.15 46.81
N LEU A 18 -28.00 -9.13 47.58
CA LEU A 18 -27.23 -7.95 47.16
C LEU A 18 -25.92 -8.30 46.41
N CYS A 19 -25.32 -9.47 46.70
CA CYS A 19 -24.16 -10.00 45.99
C CYS A 19 -24.42 -10.34 44.51
N LEU A 20 -25.61 -10.83 44.15
CA LEU A 20 -25.97 -11.12 42.75
C LEU A 20 -26.12 -9.83 41.95
N LEU A 21 -26.61 -8.76 42.57
CA LEU A 21 -26.73 -7.43 41.97
C LEU A 21 -25.34 -6.79 41.75
N LEU A 22 -24.43 -6.90 42.73
CA LEU A 22 -23.05 -6.43 42.59
C LEU A 22 -22.28 -7.20 41.51
N LEU A 23 -22.46 -8.53 41.42
CA LEU A 23 -21.83 -9.35 40.37
C LEU A 23 -22.40 -9.02 38.97
N HIS A 24 -23.70 -8.74 38.86
CA HIS A 24 -24.31 -8.28 37.60
C HIS A 24 -23.84 -6.88 37.22
N VAL A 25 -23.68 -5.95 38.17
CA VAL A 25 -23.12 -4.62 37.93
C VAL A 25 -21.64 -4.71 37.53
N LEU A 26 -20.85 -5.60 38.13
CA LEU A 26 -19.46 -5.89 37.74
C LEU A 26 -19.35 -6.56 36.37
N LEU A 27 -20.27 -7.47 36.01
CA LEU A 27 -20.34 -8.04 34.64
C LEU A 27 -20.83 -7.01 33.60
N LEU A 28 -21.73 -6.09 33.98
CA LEU A 28 -22.17 -4.98 33.12
C LEU A 28 -21.07 -3.92 32.94
N LEU A 29 -20.22 -3.69 33.96
CA LEU A 29 -19.04 -2.82 33.87
C LEU A 29 -17.91 -3.46 33.04
N ALA A 30 -17.82 -4.79 33.01
CA ALA A 30 -16.89 -5.54 32.15
C ALA A 30 -17.38 -5.70 30.69
N ALA A 31 -18.61 -5.27 30.38
CA ALA A 31 -19.21 -5.36 29.04
C ALA A 31 -19.27 -4.00 28.33
N SER A 32 -18.23 -3.17 28.48
CA SER A 32 -18.10 -1.88 27.78
C SER A 32 -16.96 -1.83 26.78
N ASP A 33 -16.70 -2.93 26.06
CA ASP A 33 -16.17 -2.84 24.69
C ASP A 33 -17.35 -2.91 23.72
N GLY A 34 -18.23 -1.92 23.83
CA GLY A 34 -19.27 -1.67 22.84
C GLY A 34 -18.63 -1.37 21.49
N ALA A 35 -19.30 -1.75 20.41
CA ALA A 35 -18.92 -1.49 19.03
C ALA A 35 -18.73 0.02 18.76
N ALA A 36 -17.57 0.55 19.15
CA ALA A 36 -17.21 1.94 18.89
C ALA A 36 -16.86 2.04 17.40
N GLY A 37 -17.71 2.75 16.66
CA GLY A 37 -17.40 3.19 15.31
C GLY A 37 -16.18 4.11 15.28
N LEU A 38 -15.91 4.71 14.11
CA LEU A 38 -14.81 5.65 14.00
C LEU A 38 -15.03 6.88 14.88
N GLN A 39 -13.96 7.39 15.49
CA GLN A 39 -14.00 8.64 16.25
C GLN A 39 -12.64 9.33 16.25
N VAL A 40 -12.65 10.65 16.40
CA VAL A 40 -11.43 11.42 16.65
C VAL A 40 -10.87 11.06 18.02
N GLY A 41 -9.58 10.69 18.06
CA GLY A 41 -8.91 10.31 19.30
C GLY A 41 -9.27 8.91 19.82
N TYR A 42 -9.63 7.97 18.95
CA TYR A 42 -9.90 6.57 19.30
C TYR A 42 -8.80 5.95 20.19
N TYR A 43 -7.54 6.28 19.91
CA TYR A 43 -6.37 5.74 20.64
C TYR A 43 -5.96 6.55 21.88
N ARG A 44 -6.73 7.56 22.32
CA ARG A 44 -6.32 8.45 23.42
C ARG A 44 -5.98 7.74 24.73
N GLN A 45 -6.61 6.59 25.01
CA GLN A 45 -6.34 5.80 26.21
C GLN A 45 -5.36 4.66 25.96
N SER A 46 -5.51 3.95 24.84
CA SER A 46 -4.75 2.72 24.53
C SER A 46 -3.37 2.99 23.92
N CYS A 47 -3.21 4.07 23.15
CA CYS A 47 -1.93 4.53 22.62
C CYS A 47 -1.94 6.06 22.44
N PRO A 48 -1.80 6.85 23.53
CA PRO A 48 -1.92 8.30 23.49
C PRO A 48 -0.96 9.00 22.53
N SER A 49 0.19 8.38 22.24
CA SER A 49 1.21 8.88 21.33
C SER A 49 1.01 8.48 19.86
N ALA A 50 -0.02 7.71 19.51
CA ALA A 50 -0.19 7.12 18.18
C ALA A 50 -0.09 8.15 17.04
N GLU A 51 -0.93 9.19 17.06
CA GLU A 51 -0.91 10.22 16.02
C GLU A 51 0.44 10.96 15.95
N SER A 52 1.05 11.24 17.11
CA SER A 52 2.33 11.94 17.16
C SER A 52 3.48 11.11 16.57
N ILE A 53 3.45 9.78 16.75
CA ILE A 53 4.42 8.85 16.19
C ILE A 53 4.29 8.80 14.67
N VAL A 54 3.06 8.62 14.16
CA VAL A 54 2.81 8.57 12.71
C VAL A 54 3.23 9.89 12.07
N ARG A 55 2.87 11.03 12.66
CA ARG A 55 3.27 12.35 12.18
C ARG A 55 4.78 12.51 12.12
N GLY A 56 5.49 12.10 13.17
CA GLY A 56 6.96 12.20 13.22
C GLY A 56 7.64 11.41 12.10
N VAL A 57 7.21 10.17 11.86
CA VAL A 57 7.74 9.34 10.77
C VAL A 57 7.39 9.94 9.40
N THR A 58 6.12 10.31 9.20
CA THR A 58 5.64 10.83 7.93
C THR A 58 6.27 12.17 7.57
N TRP A 59 6.40 13.11 8.51
CA TRP A 59 7.03 14.41 8.27
C TRP A 59 8.51 14.28 7.97
N ALA A 60 9.21 13.37 8.65
CA ALA A 60 10.59 13.05 8.30
C ALA A 60 10.70 12.54 6.86
N ALA A 61 9.78 11.66 6.43
CA ALA A 61 9.75 11.19 5.04
C ALA A 61 9.39 12.31 4.05
N ALA A 62 8.38 13.13 4.34
CA ALA A 62 7.94 14.24 3.50
C ALA A 62 9.04 15.29 3.28
N SER A 63 9.86 15.55 4.31
CA SER A 63 11.01 16.47 4.21
C SER A 63 12.08 16.00 3.21
N ARG A 64 12.14 14.69 2.91
CA ARG A 64 13.11 14.09 1.97
C ARG A 64 12.51 13.78 0.61
N ASP A 65 11.20 13.64 0.52
CA ASP A 65 10.48 13.33 -0.72
C ASP A 65 9.24 14.24 -0.89
N PRO A 66 9.36 15.34 -1.65
CA PRO A 66 8.24 16.25 -1.92
C PRO A 66 7.04 15.58 -2.58
N SER A 67 7.22 14.43 -3.25
CA SER A 67 6.13 13.68 -3.89
C SER A 67 5.35 12.79 -2.92
N LEU A 68 5.72 12.73 -1.64
CA LEU A 68 5.10 11.82 -0.68
C LEU A 68 3.60 12.08 -0.50
N ALA A 69 3.18 13.34 -0.46
CA ALA A 69 1.76 13.69 -0.34
C ALA A 69 0.92 13.07 -1.47
N ALA A 70 1.40 13.15 -2.73
CA ALA A 70 0.74 12.54 -3.88
C ALA A 70 0.64 11.01 -3.73
N LYS A 71 1.75 10.37 -3.32
CA LYS A 71 1.82 8.91 -3.13
C LYS A 71 0.85 8.42 -2.06
N MET A 72 0.82 9.10 -0.91
CA MET A 72 -0.04 8.72 0.21
C MET A 72 -1.53 8.94 -0.11
N LEU A 73 -1.89 10.08 -0.71
CA LEU A 73 -3.27 10.33 -1.16
C LEU A 73 -3.76 9.24 -2.10
N ARG A 74 -2.93 8.90 -3.10
CA ARG A 74 -3.25 7.83 -4.04
C ARG A 74 -3.34 6.47 -3.36
N LEU A 75 -2.41 6.13 -2.48
CA LEU A 75 -2.45 4.86 -1.73
C LEU A 75 -3.72 4.73 -0.89
N PHE A 76 -4.12 5.81 -0.20
CA PHE A 76 -5.35 5.81 0.60
C PHE A 76 -6.61 5.72 -0.26
N PHE A 77 -6.67 6.42 -1.39
CA PHE A 77 -7.75 6.28 -2.36
C PHE A 77 -7.85 4.84 -2.88
N HIS A 78 -6.71 4.23 -3.26
CA HIS A 78 -6.66 2.87 -3.78
C HIS A 78 -6.93 1.79 -2.73
N ASP A 79 -6.83 2.10 -1.43
CA ASP A 79 -7.34 1.24 -0.35
C ASP A 79 -8.87 1.36 -0.23
N CYS A 80 -9.35 2.59 -0.06
CA CYS A 80 -10.76 2.86 0.25
C CYS A 80 -11.73 2.53 -0.88
N PHE A 81 -11.34 2.80 -2.13
CA PHE A 81 -12.29 2.82 -3.24
C PHE A 81 -12.71 1.42 -3.71
N PRO A 82 -11.83 0.41 -3.84
CA PRO A 82 -12.22 -0.94 -4.24
C PRO A 82 -13.33 -1.57 -3.39
N GLN A 83 -13.09 -1.68 -2.08
CA GLN A 83 -13.93 -2.47 -1.17
C GLN A 83 -14.16 -1.80 0.20
N GLY A 84 -13.28 -0.89 0.62
CA GLY A 84 -13.38 -0.16 1.89
C GLY A 84 -12.02 0.23 2.43
N CYS A 85 -11.96 1.17 3.36
CA CYS A 85 -10.70 1.60 3.97
C CYS A 85 -10.25 0.59 5.04
N ASP A 86 -9.71 -0.54 4.61
CA ASP A 86 -9.41 -1.71 5.45
C ASP A 86 -7.94 -2.16 5.35
N ALA A 87 -7.09 -1.37 4.68
CA ALA A 87 -5.68 -1.66 4.41
C ALA A 87 -5.44 -3.02 3.71
N SER A 88 -6.42 -3.52 2.96
CA SER A 88 -6.29 -4.71 2.11
C SER A 88 -5.20 -4.53 1.05
N VAL A 89 -5.10 -3.33 0.46
CA VAL A 89 -4.06 -2.96 -0.52
C VAL A 89 -2.63 -3.11 0.00
N LEU A 90 -2.43 -3.12 1.34
CA LEU A 90 -1.11 -3.23 1.95
C LEU A 90 -0.59 -4.67 2.00
N LEU A 91 -1.45 -5.68 1.88
CA LEU A 91 -1.05 -7.09 1.93
C LEU A 91 -0.19 -7.46 0.72
N ASP A 92 0.82 -8.30 0.96
CA ASP A 92 1.59 -8.94 -0.09
C ASP A 92 0.99 -10.30 -0.48
N GLY A 93 1.23 -10.70 -1.73
CA GLY A 93 0.85 -12.00 -2.25
C GLY A 93 0.72 -11.99 -3.77
N PRO A 94 0.85 -13.15 -4.44
CA PRO A 94 0.73 -13.26 -5.90
C PRO A 94 -0.65 -12.86 -6.41
N GLU A 95 -1.68 -13.02 -5.57
CA GLU A 95 -3.07 -12.69 -5.86
C GLU A 95 -3.51 -11.39 -5.16
N SER A 96 -2.60 -10.60 -4.58
CA SER A 96 -2.96 -9.38 -3.85
C SER A 96 -3.36 -8.24 -4.79
N GLU A 97 -4.06 -7.23 -4.26
CA GLU A 97 -4.41 -6.03 -5.00
C GLU A 97 -3.21 -5.30 -5.61
N LYS A 98 -2.01 -5.46 -5.06
CA LYS A 98 -0.78 -4.87 -5.61
C LYS A 98 -0.45 -5.37 -7.01
N THR A 99 -0.92 -6.56 -7.39
CA THR A 99 -0.66 -7.11 -8.73
C THR A 99 -1.62 -6.56 -9.78
N ALA A 100 -2.73 -5.92 -9.36
CA ALA A 100 -3.67 -5.24 -10.24
C ALA A 100 -2.98 -4.08 -10.98
N PHE A 101 -3.29 -3.92 -12.27
CA PHE A 101 -2.64 -2.91 -13.12
C PHE A 101 -2.65 -1.48 -12.53
N PRO A 102 -3.76 -0.98 -11.95
CA PRO A 102 -3.76 0.36 -11.33
C PRO A 102 -2.78 0.48 -10.15
N ASN A 103 -2.48 -0.62 -9.46
CA ASN A 103 -1.75 -0.63 -8.20
C ASN A 103 -0.23 -0.83 -8.36
N GLN A 104 0.24 -1.23 -9.54
CA GLN A 104 1.66 -1.50 -9.81
C GLN A 104 2.57 -0.27 -9.67
N SER A 105 1.98 0.93 -9.63
CA SER A 105 2.70 2.21 -9.48
C SER A 105 2.42 2.92 -8.15
N LEU A 106 1.81 2.24 -7.17
CA LEU A 106 1.61 2.81 -5.84
C LEU A 106 2.93 3.04 -5.11
N GLY A 107 3.00 4.12 -4.34
CA GLY A 107 4.16 4.48 -3.51
C GLY A 107 3.74 4.85 -2.09
N GLY A 108 4.70 5.09 -1.20
CA GLY A 108 4.43 5.45 0.21
C GLY A 108 4.19 4.24 1.13
N LEU A 109 4.20 3.04 0.55
CA LEU A 109 4.13 1.75 1.22
C LEU A 109 5.15 1.63 2.37
N ASP A 110 6.40 2.01 2.11
CA ASP A 110 7.52 2.02 3.06
C ASP A 110 7.29 2.98 4.25
N VAL A 111 6.64 4.11 4.02
CA VAL A 111 6.31 5.07 5.08
C VAL A 111 5.26 4.51 6.03
N VAL A 112 4.25 3.81 5.50
CA VAL A 112 3.25 3.12 6.32
C VAL A 112 3.91 2.02 7.15
N ASP A 113 4.83 1.24 6.58
CA ASP A 113 5.55 0.20 7.32
C ASP A 113 6.44 0.79 8.41
N ALA A 114 7.16 1.88 8.14
CA ALA A 114 7.99 2.56 9.12
C ALA A 114 7.16 3.15 10.27
N ALA A 115 6.03 3.78 9.96
CA ALA A 115 5.10 4.30 10.95
C ALA A 115 4.53 3.16 11.81
N LYS A 116 4.12 2.07 11.16
CA LYS A 116 3.61 0.88 11.84
C LYS A 116 4.66 0.25 12.76
N ALA A 117 5.90 0.12 12.32
CA ALA A 117 6.97 -0.42 13.15
C ALA A 117 7.23 0.45 14.39
N ALA A 118 7.19 1.77 14.23
CA ALA A 118 7.32 2.70 15.36
C ALA A 118 6.13 2.59 16.33
N LEU A 119 4.91 2.45 15.81
CA LEU A 119 3.71 2.21 16.61
C LEU A 119 3.80 0.89 17.37
N GLU A 120 4.20 -0.21 16.74
CA GLU A 120 4.33 -1.51 17.41
C GLU A 120 5.40 -1.51 18.51
N LYS A 121 6.44 -0.68 18.39
CA LYS A 121 7.42 -0.49 19.46
C LYS A 121 6.84 0.24 20.66
N ALA A 122 5.93 1.18 20.45
CA ALA A 122 5.35 2.02 21.49
C ALA A 122 4.09 1.41 22.13
N CYS A 123 3.20 0.85 21.31
CA CYS A 123 1.92 0.27 21.70
C CYS A 123 1.63 -1.00 20.85
N PRO A 124 2.23 -2.14 21.23
CA PRO A 124 2.15 -3.37 20.45
C PRO A 124 0.71 -3.86 20.23
N GLY A 125 0.36 -4.14 18.98
CA GLY A 125 -0.95 -4.71 18.61
C GLY A 125 -2.15 -3.80 18.86
N THR A 126 -1.95 -2.48 18.97
CA THR A 126 -3.01 -1.52 19.29
C THR A 126 -3.58 -0.81 18.07
N VAL A 127 -2.73 -0.19 17.24
CA VAL A 127 -3.16 0.67 16.12
C VAL A 127 -3.23 -0.13 14.82
N SER A 128 -4.33 -0.08 14.07
CA SER A 128 -4.45 -0.82 12.79
C SER A 128 -3.57 -0.25 11.68
N CYS A 129 -3.29 -1.06 10.65
CA CYS A 129 -2.63 -0.56 9.45
C CYS A 129 -3.54 0.39 8.65
N ALA A 130 -4.85 0.16 8.64
CA ALA A 130 -5.84 1.06 8.05
C ALA A 130 -5.77 2.48 8.65
N ASP A 131 -5.74 2.59 9.98
CA ASP A 131 -5.59 3.90 10.63
C ASP A 131 -4.19 4.48 10.47
N THR A 132 -3.15 3.64 10.43
CA THR A 132 -1.78 4.09 10.14
C THR A 132 -1.71 4.75 8.76
N LEU A 133 -2.35 4.16 7.74
CA LEU A 133 -2.45 4.72 6.39
C LEU A 133 -3.24 6.03 6.37
N ALA A 134 -4.39 6.09 7.03
CA ALA A 134 -5.22 7.29 7.08
C ALA A 134 -4.48 8.47 7.76
N LEU A 135 -3.84 8.23 8.90
CA LEU A 135 -3.04 9.22 9.63
C LEU A 135 -1.83 9.69 8.81
N ALA A 136 -1.07 8.74 8.24
CA ALA A 136 0.09 9.08 7.42
C ALA A 136 -0.31 9.87 6.17
N THR A 137 -1.48 9.59 5.59
CA THR A 137 -2.01 10.37 4.46
C THR A 137 -2.29 11.81 4.87
N ARG A 138 -2.98 12.04 6.00
CA ARG A 138 -3.20 13.38 6.53
C ARG A 138 -1.89 14.10 6.78
N ASP A 139 -0.95 13.45 7.45
CA ASP A 139 0.31 14.06 7.84
C ASP A 139 1.19 14.40 6.63
N ALA A 140 1.18 13.59 5.57
CA ALA A 140 1.95 13.84 4.35
C ALA A 140 1.47 15.10 3.62
N VAL A 141 0.15 15.28 3.48
CA VAL A 141 -0.43 16.50 2.87
C VAL A 141 -0.20 17.71 3.78
N SER A 142 -0.40 17.54 5.08
CA SER A 142 -0.32 18.59 6.10
C SER A 142 1.09 19.12 6.35
N PHE A 143 2.14 18.37 5.98
CA PHE A 143 3.53 18.73 6.20
C PHE A 143 3.87 20.15 5.71
N GLN A 144 3.45 20.50 4.49
CA GLN A 144 3.73 21.81 3.90
C GLN A 144 3.02 22.98 4.63
N PHE A 145 2.00 22.71 5.44
CA PHE A 145 1.24 23.70 6.19
C PHE A 145 1.69 23.82 7.65
N GLY A 146 2.57 22.92 8.12
CA GLY A 146 3.03 22.88 9.52
C GLY A 146 1.94 22.55 10.54
N ARG A 147 0.74 22.15 10.10
CA ARG A 147 -0.40 21.78 10.95
C ARG A 147 -1.32 20.78 10.25
N PRO A 148 -2.03 19.91 11.00
CA PRO A 148 -3.09 19.07 10.45
C PRO A 148 -4.12 19.88 9.65
N LEU A 149 -4.41 19.45 8.42
CA LEU A 149 -5.46 20.04 7.59
C LEU A 149 -6.87 19.52 7.90
N TRP A 150 -6.97 18.31 8.47
CA TRP A 150 -8.22 17.73 8.95
C TRP A 150 -7.96 16.78 10.12
N GLU A 151 -9.01 16.52 10.88
CA GLU A 151 -9.04 15.50 11.94
C GLU A 151 -9.29 14.13 11.31
N VAL A 152 -8.55 13.11 11.74
CA VAL A 152 -8.72 11.74 11.25
C VAL A 152 -9.53 10.96 12.26
N GLU A 153 -10.73 10.53 11.88
CA GLU A 153 -11.49 9.56 12.65
C GLU A 153 -10.76 8.21 12.56
N THR A 154 -10.45 7.60 13.71
CA THR A 154 -9.72 6.34 13.84
C THR A 154 -10.59 5.29 14.51
N GLY A 155 -10.16 4.03 14.47
CA GLY A 155 -10.93 2.85 14.91
C GLY A 155 -11.14 1.81 13.79
N ARG A 156 -10.51 1.99 12.62
CA ARG A 156 -10.56 1.00 11.53
C ARG A 156 -9.82 -0.26 11.93
N ARG A 157 -10.21 -1.37 11.34
CA ARG A 157 -9.54 -2.66 11.46
C ARG A 157 -9.09 -3.18 10.10
N ASP A 158 -8.10 -4.06 10.14
CA ASP A 158 -7.43 -4.55 8.95
C ASP A 158 -8.18 -5.72 8.31
N ALA A 159 -8.31 -5.70 6.99
CA ALA A 159 -8.81 -6.81 6.21
C ALA A 159 -7.89 -8.04 6.32
N ARG A 160 -8.52 -9.21 6.28
CA ARG A 160 -7.85 -10.52 6.29
C ARG A 160 -7.65 -11.09 4.89
N ALA A 161 -7.94 -10.32 3.85
CA ALA A 161 -7.82 -10.74 2.46
C ALA A 161 -7.52 -9.55 1.57
N SER A 162 -6.88 -9.83 0.45
CA SER A 162 -6.64 -8.91 -0.65
C SER A 162 -6.69 -9.75 -1.91
N ARG A 163 -7.39 -9.28 -2.95
CA ARG A 163 -7.53 -9.97 -4.23
C ARG A 163 -7.23 -9.01 -5.38
N ALA A 164 -6.45 -9.45 -6.36
CA ALA A 164 -6.09 -8.65 -7.54
C ALA A 164 -7.31 -8.07 -8.27
N ALA A 165 -8.42 -8.82 -8.29
CA ALA A 165 -9.67 -8.37 -8.89
C ALA A 165 -10.27 -7.13 -8.19
N ASP A 166 -10.10 -6.98 -6.87
CA ASP A 166 -10.60 -5.81 -6.14
C ASP A 166 -9.81 -4.57 -6.54
N GLY A 167 -8.50 -4.70 -6.72
CA GLY A 167 -7.61 -3.60 -7.13
C GLY A 167 -7.93 -3.01 -8.52
N MET A 168 -8.82 -3.64 -9.29
CA MET A 168 -9.34 -3.11 -10.56
C MET A 168 -10.58 -2.21 -10.38
N ALA A 169 -11.23 -2.21 -9.21
CA ALA A 169 -12.47 -1.49 -8.93
C ALA A 169 -12.24 0.00 -8.56
N VAL A 170 -11.27 0.65 -9.21
CA VAL A 170 -11.02 2.09 -9.13
C VAL A 170 -11.52 2.80 -10.41
N PRO A 171 -11.98 4.06 -10.36
CA PRO A 171 -12.41 4.79 -11.54
C PRO A 171 -11.25 4.92 -12.53
N HIS A 172 -11.50 4.65 -13.81
CA HIS A 172 -10.46 4.75 -14.83
C HIS A 172 -10.25 6.22 -15.25
N PRO A 173 -9.02 6.66 -15.59
CA PRO A 173 -8.73 8.05 -15.96
C PRO A 173 -9.45 8.57 -17.20
N ASP A 174 -10.06 7.70 -18.01
CA ASP A 174 -10.84 8.07 -19.20
C ASP A 174 -12.36 8.08 -18.98
N PHE A 175 -12.82 7.84 -17.74
CA PHE A 175 -14.24 7.87 -17.42
C PHE A 175 -14.86 9.24 -17.73
N THR A 176 -16.03 9.20 -18.35
CA THR A 176 -16.91 10.37 -18.52
C THR A 176 -17.51 10.80 -17.18
N PHE A 177 -18.02 12.03 -17.09
CA PHE A 177 -18.62 12.52 -15.86
C PHE A 177 -19.74 11.62 -15.30
N PRO A 178 -20.70 11.11 -16.09
CA PRO A 178 -21.70 10.17 -15.57
C PRO A 178 -21.08 8.90 -14.98
N GLN A 179 -20.04 8.35 -15.60
CA GLN A 179 -19.33 7.17 -15.08
C GLN A 179 -18.59 7.47 -13.78
N LEU A 180 -17.95 8.64 -13.67
CA LEU A 180 -17.32 9.10 -12.43
C LEU A 180 -18.35 9.26 -11.32
N ARG A 181 -19.45 9.98 -11.59
CA ARG A 181 -20.55 10.19 -10.65
C ARG A 181 -21.11 8.87 -10.14
N ASP A 182 -21.42 7.93 -11.04
CA ASP A 182 -21.96 6.62 -10.67
C ASP A 182 -20.96 5.80 -9.84
N SER A 183 -19.66 5.92 -10.14
CA SER A 183 -18.60 5.23 -9.40
C SER A 183 -18.48 5.73 -7.96
N PHE A 184 -18.55 7.05 -7.75
CA PHE A 184 -18.54 7.70 -6.43
C PHE A 184 -19.84 7.46 -5.66
N ALA A 185 -20.98 7.54 -6.33
CA ALA A 185 -22.30 7.29 -5.72
C ALA A 185 -22.41 5.87 -5.13
N LYS A 186 -21.78 4.86 -5.76
CA LYS A 186 -21.68 3.48 -5.22
C LYS A 186 -20.95 3.39 -3.88
N ARG A 187 -20.18 4.41 -3.49
CA ARG A 187 -19.52 4.54 -2.17
C ARG A 187 -20.17 5.62 -1.30
N ASN A 188 -21.41 6.02 -1.61
CA ASN A 188 -22.11 7.08 -0.92
C ASN A 188 -21.35 8.42 -0.92
N LEU A 189 -20.61 8.69 -1.99
CA LEU A 189 -19.97 9.97 -2.25
C LEU A 189 -20.74 10.71 -3.35
N ASP A 190 -20.98 12.00 -3.16
CA ASP A 190 -21.75 12.83 -4.09
C ASP A 190 -20.85 13.60 -5.08
N VAL A 191 -21.45 14.46 -5.90
CA VAL A 191 -20.72 15.28 -6.88
C VAL A 191 -19.72 16.22 -6.21
N ALA A 192 -20.04 16.76 -5.03
CA ALA A 192 -19.12 17.62 -4.30
C ALA A 192 -17.88 16.84 -3.83
N ASP A 193 -18.06 15.59 -3.37
CA ASP A 193 -16.94 14.72 -3.05
C ASP A 193 -16.10 14.35 -4.26
N LEU A 194 -16.75 14.03 -5.39
CA LEU A 194 -16.06 13.74 -6.65
C LEU A 194 -15.14 14.90 -7.04
N VAL A 195 -15.68 16.12 -7.12
CA VAL A 195 -14.89 17.29 -7.54
C VAL A 195 -13.81 17.63 -6.50
N ALA A 196 -14.13 17.61 -5.20
CA ALA A 196 -13.16 17.92 -4.15
C ALA A 196 -12.01 16.91 -4.11
N LEU A 197 -12.30 15.60 -4.17
CA LEU A 197 -11.28 14.54 -4.13
C LEU A 197 -10.45 14.49 -5.41
N SER A 198 -11.02 14.86 -6.57
CA SER A 198 -10.26 15.05 -7.81
C SER A 198 -9.19 16.14 -7.65
N GLY A 199 -9.42 17.11 -6.76
CA GLY A 199 -8.44 18.11 -6.32
C GLY A 199 -7.10 17.53 -5.84
N ALA A 200 -7.03 16.26 -5.44
CA ALA A 200 -5.77 15.59 -5.13
C ALA A 200 -4.78 15.59 -6.30
N HIS A 201 -5.27 15.67 -7.55
CA HIS A 201 -4.44 15.77 -8.74
C HIS A 201 -3.70 17.11 -8.89
N THR A 202 -3.88 18.07 -7.98
CA THR A 202 -2.94 19.20 -7.85
C THR A 202 -1.50 18.72 -7.58
N LEU A 203 -1.35 17.53 -6.98
CA LEU A 203 -0.06 16.91 -6.72
C LEU A 203 0.27 15.79 -7.70
N GLY A 204 1.56 15.59 -7.95
CA GLY A 204 2.08 14.38 -8.57
C GLY A 204 2.04 14.33 -10.10
N ARG A 205 2.18 13.11 -10.63
CA ARG A 205 2.43 12.85 -12.05
C ARG A 205 1.58 11.70 -12.56
N THR A 206 1.36 11.68 -13.87
CA THR A 206 0.72 10.58 -14.60
C THR A 206 1.55 10.17 -15.81
N SER A 207 1.34 8.95 -16.30
CA SER A 207 1.98 8.46 -17.53
C SER A 207 1.23 8.96 -18.76
N CYS A 208 1.97 9.28 -19.83
CA CYS A 208 1.44 9.69 -21.12
C CYS A 208 0.39 8.74 -21.68
N GLN A 209 0.44 7.43 -21.36
CA GLN A 209 -0.60 6.48 -21.77
C GLN A 209 -2.02 6.91 -21.35
N PHE A 210 -2.18 7.64 -20.24
CA PHE A 210 -3.46 8.15 -19.74
C PHE A 210 -3.81 9.55 -20.27
N VAL A 211 -2.85 10.22 -20.91
CA VAL A 211 -2.99 11.56 -21.49
C VAL A 211 -3.26 11.47 -23.00
N SER A 212 -2.67 10.47 -23.66
CA SER A 212 -2.76 10.22 -25.10
C SER A 212 -4.19 10.21 -25.66
N PRO A 213 -5.20 9.58 -25.00
CA PRO A 213 -6.58 9.63 -25.50
C PRO A 213 -7.12 11.04 -25.68
N ARG A 214 -6.77 11.96 -24.77
CA ARG A 214 -7.18 13.37 -24.85
C ARG A 214 -6.34 14.16 -25.86
N LEU A 215 -5.03 13.90 -25.92
CA LEU A 215 -4.10 14.68 -26.73
C LEU A 215 -4.13 14.34 -28.23
N PHE A 216 -4.42 13.07 -28.56
CA PHE A 216 -4.36 12.51 -29.91
C PHE A 216 -5.66 11.88 -30.39
N GLY A 217 -6.63 11.62 -29.51
CA GLY A 217 -7.88 10.95 -29.87
C GLY A 217 -8.80 11.79 -30.76
N SER A 218 -9.57 11.11 -31.61
CA SER A 218 -10.48 11.68 -32.61
C SER A 218 -11.61 12.53 -32.01
N ALA A 219 -11.92 12.33 -30.72
CA ALA A 219 -12.91 13.11 -29.96
C ALA A 219 -12.28 14.19 -29.06
N GLY A 220 -10.94 14.24 -28.92
CA GLY A 220 -10.22 15.08 -27.93
C GLY A 220 -9.28 16.14 -28.52
N GLY A 221 -9.00 16.10 -29.82
CA GLY A 221 -8.04 16.99 -30.49
C GLY A 221 -8.34 18.49 -30.44
N GLY A 222 -9.52 18.92 -29.97
CA GLY A 222 -9.94 20.32 -29.87
C GLY A 222 -10.30 20.83 -28.46
N LEU A 223 -10.19 20.00 -27.41
CA LEU A 223 -10.58 20.35 -26.03
C LEU A 223 -9.39 20.54 -25.08
N VAL A 224 -8.16 20.48 -25.59
CA VAL A 224 -6.97 20.94 -24.85
C VAL A 224 -6.69 22.35 -25.29
N ASP A 225 -6.41 23.26 -24.35
CA ASP A 225 -6.01 24.64 -24.64
C ASP A 225 -4.95 24.67 -25.77
N PRO A 226 -5.21 25.36 -26.89
CA PRO A 226 -4.28 25.45 -28.01
C PRO A 226 -2.88 25.98 -27.64
N ALA A 227 -2.77 26.79 -26.58
CA ALA A 227 -1.50 27.29 -26.07
C ALA A 227 -0.76 26.25 -25.22
N TYR A 228 -1.47 25.31 -24.60
CA TYR A 228 -0.89 24.25 -23.77
C TYR A 228 -0.63 22.94 -24.53
N ALA A 229 -1.43 22.64 -25.55
CA ALA A 229 -1.31 21.41 -26.33
C ALA A 229 0.11 21.18 -26.94
N PRO A 230 0.82 22.19 -27.48
CA PRO A 230 2.18 22.01 -27.97
C PRO A 230 3.18 21.61 -26.88
N GLU A 231 3.03 22.17 -25.67
CA GLU A 231 3.82 21.82 -24.50
C GLU A 231 3.59 20.35 -24.12
N LEU A 232 2.32 19.96 -24.02
CA LEU A 232 1.94 18.59 -23.66
C LEU A 232 2.39 17.57 -24.72
N ARG A 233 2.34 17.91 -26.02
CA ARG A 233 2.87 17.09 -27.13
C ARG A 233 4.39 16.94 -27.08
N ARG A 234 5.13 17.92 -26.57
CA ARG A 234 6.58 17.76 -26.40
C ARG A 234 6.91 16.71 -25.34
N GLN A 235 6.11 16.64 -24.27
CA GLN A 235 6.32 15.66 -23.19
C GLN A 235 5.74 14.27 -23.55
N CYS A 236 4.60 14.24 -24.23
CA CYS A 236 3.93 13.04 -24.74
C CYS A 236 3.90 13.09 -26.29
N PRO A 237 4.97 12.69 -26.99
CA PRO A 237 5.11 12.89 -28.44
C PRO A 237 4.20 12.01 -29.31
N ASN A 238 3.72 10.88 -28.78
CA ASN A 238 2.87 9.93 -29.51
C ASN A 238 2.08 9.05 -28.53
N THR A 239 1.15 8.25 -29.06
CA THR A 239 0.26 7.37 -28.29
C THR A 239 1.00 6.28 -27.50
N GLU A 240 2.19 5.88 -27.97
CA GLU A 240 3.02 4.84 -27.35
C GLU A 240 3.94 5.38 -26.25
N SER A 241 4.01 6.70 -26.07
CA SER A 241 4.90 7.32 -25.09
C SER A 241 4.56 6.85 -23.68
N ARG A 242 5.59 6.39 -22.95
CA ARG A 242 5.53 6.03 -21.53
C ARG A 242 6.15 7.07 -20.62
N ASN A 243 6.45 8.26 -21.16
CA ASN A 243 6.92 9.40 -20.36
C ASN A 243 5.90 9.75 -19.27
N THR A 244 6.32 10.53 -18.29
CA THR A 244 5.42 11.06 -17.26
C THR A 244 5.31 12.57 -17.36
N VAL A 245 4.12 13.09 -17.11
CA VAL A 245 3.82 14.52 -17.04
C VAL A 245 3.24 14.86 -15.68
N VAL A 246 3.35 16.11 -15.27
CA VAL A 246 2.68 16.62 -14.06
C VAL A 246 1.18 16.59 -14.24
N LEU A 247 0.43 16.23 -13.19
CA LEU A 247 -1.03 16.27 -13.21
C LEU A 247 -1.56 17.71 -13.26
N ASP A 248 -0.89 18.61 -12.52
CA ASP A 248 -1.22 20.03 -12.43
C ASP A 248 0.00 20.91 -12.76
N PRO A 249 0.05 21.47 -13.98
CA PRO A 249 1.15 22.33 -14.41
C PRO A 249 1.35 23.53 -13.47
N GLY A 250 2.50 23.53 -12.81
CA GLY A 250 2.88 24.57 -11.86
C GLY A 250 2.71 24.18 -10.39
N SER A 251 2.00 23.09 -10.05
CA SER A 251 1.65 22.72 -8.68
C SER A 251 2.06 21.32 -8.20
N GLU A 252 2.87 20.58 -8.96
CA GLU A 252 3.27 19.17 -8.69
C GLU A 252 3.58 18.80 -7.21
N PHE A 253 4.06 19.74 -6.40
CA PHE A 253 4.40 19.56 -4.98
C PHE A 253 3.66 20.48 -4.00
N ARG A 254 2.70 21.29 -4.46
CA ARG A 254 1.90 22.18 -3.61
C ARG A 254 0.45 21.73 -3.61
N PHE A 255 -0.13 21.60 -2.42
CA PHE A 255 -1.52 21.20 -2.29
C PHE A 255 -2.43 22.43 -2.33
N ASP A 256 -2.80 22.85 -3.54
CA ASP A 256 -3.56 24.07 -3.77
C ASP A 256 -4.72 23.92 -4.76
N GLY A 257 -5.49 24.99 -4.94
CA GLY A 257 -6.63 25.04 -5.87
C GLY A 257 -6.22 25.16 -7.35
N GLY A 258 -4.93 25.12 -7.68
CA GLY A 258 -4.41 25.35 -9.04
C GLY A 258 -4.94 24.38 -10.08
N LEU A 259 -5.25 23.14 -9.68
CA LEU A 259 -5.88 22.15 -10.56
C LEU A 259 -7.17 22.70 -11.16
N PHE A 260 -8.00 23.38 -10.37
CA PHE A 260 -9.31 23.87 -10.82
C PHE A 260 -9.19 25.03 -11.79
N ASP A 261 -8.16 25.88 -11.65
CA ASP A 261 -7.81 26.89 -12.67
C ASP A 261 -7.43 26.20 -13.99
N ASN A 262 -6.61 25.15 -13.92
CA ASN A 262 -6.19 24.39 -15.10
C ASN A 262 -7.35 23.60 -15.73
N VAL A 263 -8.27 23.03 -14.95
CA VAL A 263 -9.50 22.39 -15.46
C VAL A 263 -10.34 23.42 -16.24
N LYS A 264 -10.60 24.58 -15.64
CA LYS A 264 -11.39 25.66 -16.27
C LYS A 264 -10.73 26.22 -17.53
N ALA A 265 -9.40 26.25 -17.57
CA ALA A 265 -8.63 26.68 -18.73
C ALA A 265 -8.47 25.59 -19.81
N ASN A 266 -9.13 24.42 -19.70
CA ASN A 266 -8.93 23.28 -20.61
C ASN A 266 -7.47 22.76 -20.63
N ARG A 267 -6.76 22.87 -19.52
CA ARG A 267 -5.36 22.46 -19.31
C ARG A 267 -5.16 21.27 -18.39
N ALA A 268 -6.22 20.70 -17.83
CA ALA A 268 -6.09 19.41 -17.14
C ALA A 268 -5.42 18.37 -18.05
N VAL A 269 -4.69 17.40 -17.51
CA VAL A 269 -4.00 16.40 -18.37
C VAL A 269 -4.81 15.13 -18.55
N LEU A 270 -5.57 14.72 -17.53
CA LEU A 270 -6.43 13.54 -17.60
C LEU A 270 -7.77 13.86 -18.27
N PRO A 271 -8.37 12.93 -19.02
CA PRO A 271 -9.74 13.07 -19.48
C PRO A 271 -10.76 13.20 -18.34
N SER A 272 -10.60 12.42 -17.25
CA SER A 272 -11.49 12.44 -16.08
C SER A 272 -11.56 13.81 -15.41
N ASP A 273 -10.42 14.51 -15.32
CA ASP A 273 -10.36 15.86 -14.72
C ASP A 273 -11.03 16.89 -15.63
N ALA A 274 -10.86 16.76 -16.96
CA ALA A 274 -11.55 17.62 -17.93
C ALA A 274 -13.08 17.43 -17.86
N ALA A 275 -13.51 16.18 -17.65
CA ALA A 275 -14.92 15.82 -17.61
C ALA A 275 -15.68 16.48 -16.46
N LEU A 276 -14.99 17.01 -15.43
CA LEU A 276 -15.62 17.78 -14.35
C LEU A 276 -16.39 19.02 -14.86
N MET A 277 -16.03 19.54 -16.05
CA MET A 277 -16.73 20.65 -16.70
C MET A 277 -17.92 20.22 -17.58
N HIS A 278 -18.17 18.91 -17.71
CA HIS A 278 -19.25 18.37 -18.57
C HIS A 278 -20.60 18.22 -17.84
N ASP A 279 -20.71 18.74 -16.62
CA ASP A 279 -21.90 18.74 -15.78
C ASP A 279 -22.02 20.09 -15.08
N ASP A 280 -23.23 20.64 -15.00
CA ASP A 280 -23.46 22.00 -14.48
C ASP A 280 -23.12 22.12 -12.99
N GLU A 281 -23.42 21.08 -12.19
CA GLU A 281 -23.08 21.06 -10.77
C GLU A 281 -21.56 20.91 -10.60
N GLY A 282 -20.95 19.99 -11.34
CA GLY A 282 -19.50 19.81 -11.39
C GLY A 282 -18.76 21.10 -11.73
N ALA A 283 -19.15 21.77 -12.82
CA ALA A 283 -18.55 23.01 -13.30
C ALA A 283 -18.69 24.16 -12.29
N ARG A 284 -19.84 24.28 -11.61
CA ARG A 284 -20.04 25.26 -10.54
C ARG A 284 -19.08 25.02 -9.37
N ILE A 285 -18.93 23.77 -8.93
CA ILE A 285 -18.04 23.41 -7.82
C ILE A 285 -16.58 23.63 -8.23
N VAL A 286 -16.19 23.29 -9.47
CA VAL A 286 -14.85 23.62 -9.99
C VAL A 286 -14.57 25.12 -9.85
N ASP A 287 -15.50 26.00 -10.19
CA ASP A 287 -15.29 27.44 -10.04
C ASP A 287 -15.15 27.87 -8.58
N GLU A 288 -15.91 27.27 -7.67
CA GLU A 288 -15.83 27.54 -6.23
C GLU A 288 -14.49 27.08 -5.62
N LEU A 289 -13.98 25.92 -6.02
CA LEU A 289 -12.76 25.34 -5.44
C LEU A 289 -11.46 25.94 -6.00
N ARG A 290 -11.53 26.90 -6.92
CA ARG A 290 -10.39 27.76 -7.28
C ARG A 290 -9.95 28.63 -6.09
N ASP A 291 -10.87 28.93 -5.16
CA ASP A 291 -10.53 29.53 -3.89
C ASP A 291 -9.87 28.51 -2.96
N GLN A 292 -8.63 28.80 -2.53
CA GLN A 292 -7.84 27.91 -1.69
C GLN A 292 -8.55 27.53 -0.39
N GLY A 293 -9.24 28.47 0.26
CA GLY A 293 -9.93 28.21 1.53
C GLY A 293 -11.10 27.26 1.34
N LYS A 294 -11.89 27.47 0.28
CA LYS A 294 -13.00 26.58 -0.10
C LYS A 294 -12.50 25.20 -0.50
N PHE A 295 -11.42 25.11 -1.29
CA PHE A 295 -10.79 23.84 -1.65
C PHE A 295 -10.37 23.04 -0.42
N LEU A 296 -9.55 23.62 0.46
CA LEU A 296 -9.06 22.89 1.64
C LEU A 296 -10.21 22.43 2.54
N ALA A 297 -11.25 23.25 2.72
CA ALA A 297 -12.41 22.89 3.52
C ALA A 297 -13.25 21.78 2.86
N ALA A 298 -13.47 21.83 1.54
CA ALA A 298 -14.17 20.80 0.81
C ALA A 298 -13.40 19.48 0.82
N PHE A 299 -12.09 19.53 0.52
CA PHE A 299 -11.21 18.38 0.55
C PHE A 299 -11.21 17.69 1.92
N ALA A 300 -11.07 18.46 3.02
CA ALA A 300 -11.12 17.92 4.37
C ALA A 300 -12.41 17.16 4.68
N ARG A 301 -13.57 17.68 4.25
CA ARG A 301 -14.86 16.98 4.41
C ARG A 301 -14.92 15.71 3.59
N SER A 302 -14.56 15.78 2.31
CA SER A 302 -14.70 14.66 1.38
C SER A 302 -13.68 13.55 1.62
N ILE A 303 -12.44 13.86 2.02
CA ILE A 303 -11.44 12.85 2.39
C ILE A 303 -11.83 12.15 3.71
N THR A 304 -12.50 12.85 4.62
CA THR A 304 -13.04 12.24 5.85
C THR A 304 -14.16 11.26 5.52
N ARG A 305 -15.11 11.65 4.65
CA ARG A 305 -16.17 10.75 4.16
C ARG A 305 -15.60 9.55 3.40
N MET A 306 -14.63 9.77 2.51
CA MET A 306 -13.95 8.70 1.80
C MET A 306 -13.27 7.74 2.77
N GLY A 307 -12.63 8.26 3.82
CA GLY A 307 -12.00 7.47 4.87
C GLY A 307 -12.98 6.61 5.68
N ALA A 308 -14.29 6.82 5.58
CA ALA A 308 -15.31 6.06 6.29
C ALA A 308 -15.99 4.98 5.41
N ILE A 309 -15.57 4.82 4.15
CA ILE A 309 -16.15 3.82 3.23
C ILE A 309 -15.90 2.41 3.77
N ASN A 310 -16.99 1.67 4.01
CA ASN A 310 -17.02 0.23 4.32
C ASN A 310 -15.95 -0.23 5.33
N VAL A 311 -15.72 0.57 6.37
CA VAL A 311 -14.68 0.29 7.36
C VAL A 311 -15.02 -0.93 8.21
N LEU A 312 -13.99 -1.71 8.56
CA LEU A 312 -14.11 -2.79 9.53
C LEU A 312 -13.93 -2.22 10.95
N THR A 313 -14.83 -2.55 11.87
CA THR A 313 -14.81 -2.05 13.27
C THR A 313 -15.14 -3.16 14.26
N GLY A 314 -14.96 -2.91 15.56
CA GLY A 314 -15.26 -3.90 16.60
C GLY A 314 -14.48 -5.21 16.44
N ASN A 315 -15.18 -6.30 16.12
CA ASN A 315 -14.59 -7.63 15.91
C ASN A 315 -14.35 -7.97 14.43
N ASP A 316 -14.79 -7.12 13.50
CA ASP A 316 -14.60 -7.31 12.08
C ASP A 316 -13.16 -6.93 11.70
N GLY A 317 -12.47 -7.80 10.97
CA GLY A 317 -11.03 -7.62 10.70
C GLY A 317 -10.11 -7.80 11.92
N GLU A 318 -8.84 -7.46 11.75
CA GLU A 318 -7.78 -7.67 12.74
C GLU A 318 -6.91 -6.44 12.98
N ILE A 319 -5.98 -6.53 13.93
CA ILE A 319 -4.88 -5.57 14.07
C ILE A 319 -3.61 -6.32 13.65
N ARG A 320 -3.11 -6.03 12.44
CA ARG A 320 -1.84 -6.61 11.97
C ARG A 320 -0.68 -5.94 12.68
N ARG A 321 0.39 -6.68 13.00
CA ARG A 321 1.64 -6.09 13.52
C ARG A 321 2.61 -5.68 12.40
N ASN A 322 2.44 -6.25 11.21
CA ASN A 322 3.13 -5.88 9.98
C ASN A 322 2.06 -5.76 8.90
N CYS A 323 1.98 -4.62 8.23
CA CYS A 323 0.92 -4.34 7.26
C CYS A 323 0.97 -5.23 6.01
N ARG A 324 2.12 -5.87 5.75
CA ARG A 324 2.33 -6.77 4.60
C ARG A 324 1.72 -8.15 4.77
N VAL A 325 1.47 -8.60 5.99
CA VAL A 325 1.07 -9.98 6.26
C VAL A 325 -0.10 -10.04 7.24
N LYS A 326 -0.95 -11.06 7.07
CA LYS A 326 -2.09 -11.33 7.96
C LYS A 326 -1.59 -11.85 9.31
N ARG A 327 -2.38 -11.71 10.38
CA ARG A 327 -1.99 -12.21 11.71
C ARG A 327 -1.85 -13.73 11.74
N SER A 328 -2.72 -14.47 11.02
CA SER A 328 -2.62 -15.93 10.91
C SER A 328 -1.32 -16.39 10.25
N THR A 329 -0.74 -15.56 9.38
CA THR A 329 0.59 -15.78 8.79
C THR A 329 1.74 -15.31 9.66
N MET A 330 1.52 -14.60 10.78
CA MET A 330 2.58 -14.29 11.76
C MET A 330 2.81 -15.40 12.77
N ASN A 331 1.76 -16.15 13.16
CA ASN A 331 1.90 -17.31 14.04
C ASN A 331 2.59 -18.50 13.35
N ARG A 332 2.74 -18.43 12.02
CA ARG A 332 3.77 -19.19 11.32
C ARG A 332 4.88 -18.19 11.05
N SER A 333 5.95 -18.19 11.85
CA SER A 333 7.21 -17.56 11.44
C SER A 333 7.73 -18.28 10.20
N VAL A 334 7.14 -18.01 9.05
CA VAL A 334 7.65 -18.43 7.75
C VAL A 334 8.36 -17.20 7.25
N ALA A 335 9.67 -17.12 7.49
CA ALA A 335 10.52 -16.47 6.51
C ALA A 335 10.05 -17.03 5.16
N GLU A 336 9.61 -16.23 4.19
CA GLU A 336 9.28 -16.84 2.91
C GLU A 336 10.57 -17.33 2.27
N PRO A 337 10.61 -18.57 1.78
CA PRO A 337 11.83 -19.08 1.21
C PRO A 337 12.15 -18.30 -0.05
N VAL A 338 13.42 -18.01 -0.29
CA VAL A 338 13.83 -17.32 -1.52
C VAL A 338 13.42 -18.20 -2.70
N ARG A 339 12.60 -17.66 -3.59
CA ARG A 339 12.08 -18.37 -4.76
C ARG A 339 12.49 -17.68 -6.05
N ARG A 340 12.65 -18.46 -7.12
CA ARG A 340 12.82 -17.96 -8.48
C ARG A 340 11.86 -18.56 -9.48
N ASN A 341 11.57 -17.77 -10.51
CA ASN A 341 10.72 -18.18 -11.61
C ASN A 341 11.37 -19.39 -12.31
N CYS A 342 10.55 -20.40 -12.58
CA CYS A 342 10.97 -21.62 -13.27
C CYS A 342 11.62 -21.36 -14.63
N GLN A 343 11.38 -20.22 -15.30
CA GLN A 343 12.13 -19.82 -16.50
C GLN A 343 13.66 -19.79 -16.31
N PHE A 344 14.14 -19.50 -15.08
CA PHE A 344 15.57 -19.48 -14.75
C PHE A 344 16.08 -20.82 -14.18
N VAL A 345 15.18 -21.66 -13.68
CA VAL A 345 15.50 -22.93 -12.99
C VAL A 345 15.36 -24.12 -13.94
N ALA A 346 14.30 -24.16 -14.75
CA ALA A 346 13.98 -25.24 -15.68
C ALA A 346 15.05 -25.55 -16.74
N PRO A 347 15.85 -24.58 -17.26
CA PRO A 347 16.96 -24.90 -18.16
C PRO A 347 17.93 -25.93 -17.59
N ARG A 348 18.03 -26.05 -16.25
CA ARG A 348 18.84 -27.08 -15.58
C ARG A 348 18.44 -28.52 -15.93
N PHE A 349 17.16 -28.77 -16.22
CA PHE A 349 16.60 -30.12 -16.38
C PHE A 349 16.18 -30.45 -17.82
N TYR A 350 15.80 -29.42 -18.59
CA TYR A 350 15.10 -29.60 -19.87
C TYR A 350 15.87 -29.05 -21.07
N ALA A 351 16.98 -28.34 -20.86
CA ALA A 351 17.77 -27.85 -21.98
C ALA A 351 18.71 -28.97 -22.47
N SER A 352 18.59 -29.33 -23.75
CA SER A 352 19.50 -30.25 -24.46
C SER A 352 20.85 -29.60 -24.79
N VAL A 353 21.40 -28.81 -23.85
CA VAL A 353 22.74 -28.22 -24.00
C VAL A 353 23.74 -29.31 -23.66
N ALA A 354 24.55 -29.68 -24.66
CA ALA A 354 25.60 -30.67 -24.55
C ALA A 354 26.49 -30.38 -23.31
N GLY A 355 26.50 -31.30 -22.35
CA GLY A 355 27.38 -31.25 -21.17
C GLY A 355 26.68 -31.17 -19.81
N LEU A 356 25.39 -30.83 -19.74
CA LEU A 356 24.64 -30.72 -18.47
C LEU A 356 23.59 -31.81 -18.30
N VAL A 357 23.92 -33.05 -18.68
CA VAL A 357 23.01 -34.19 -18.57
C VAL A 357 22.89 -34.66 -17.12
N ASP A 358 21.70 -34.42 -16.58
CA ASP A 358 20.95 -35.13 -15.53
C ASP A 358 21.65 -35.63 -14.25
N LEU A 359 21.35 -34.99 -13.11
CA LEU A 359 21.62 -35.52 -11.76
C LEU A 359 20.49 -35.11 -10.80
N ASP A 360 19.44 -35.95 -10.80
CA ASP A 360 18.44 -36.20 -9.75
C ASP A 360 18.08 -35.07 -8.75
N ALA A 361 17.20 -34.14 -9.16
CA ALA A 361 16.48 -33.24 -8.25
C ALA A 361 14.94 -33.36 -8.44
N PRO A 362 14.31 -34.44 -7.95
CA PRO A 362 12.88 -34.71 -8.16
C PRO A 362 11.97 -33.59 -7.66
N GLU A 363 12.39 -32.90 -6.59
CA GLU A 363 11.61 -31.82 -5.99
C GLU A 363 11.55 -30.58 -6.87
N LEU A 364 12.66 -30.18 -7.49
CA LEU A 364 12.69 -29.02 -8.39
C LEU A 364 11.95 -29.31 -9.71
N ARG A 365 11.99 -30.54 -10.21
CA ARG A 365 11.17 -30.97 -11.38
C ARG A 365 9.67 -30.96 -11.07
N ARG A 366 9.26 -31.28 -9.83
CA ARG A 366 7.85 -31.12 -9.40
C ARG A 366 7.43 -29.66 -9.40
N GLN A 367 8.31 -28.76 -8.94
CA GLN A 367 8.02 -27.32 -8.89
C GLN A 367 8.03 -26.68 -10.29
N CYS A 368 8.95 -27.12 -11.15
CA CYS A 368 9.15 -26.63 -12.52
C CYS A 368 8.98 -27.76 -13.56
N PRO A 369 7.75 -28.12 -13.95
CA PRO A 369 7.47 -29.26 -14.84
C PRO A 369 7.88 -29.05 -16.30
N SER A 370 8.17 -27.81 -16.72
CA SER A 370 8.60 -27.47 -18.08
C SER A 370 9.41 -26.15 -18.11
N THR A 371 10.11 -25.89 -19.22
CA THR A 371 10.82 -24.62 -19.47
C THR A 371 9.90 -23.41 -19.59
N GLU A 372 8.62 -23.63 -19.87
CA GLU A 372 7.59 -22.59 -19.98
C GLU A 372 6.83 -22.37 -18.67
N SER A 373 7.13 -23.15 -17.62
CA SER A 373 6.46 -23.04 -16.33
C SER A 373 6.63 -21.64 -15.75
N ARG A 374 5.50 -21.03 -15.34
CA ARG A 374 5.46 -19.75 -14.62
C ARG A 374 5.50 -19.92 -13.10
N ASN A 375 5.72 -21.14 -12.63
CA ASN A 375 5.81 -21.44 -11.20
C ASN A 375 7.07 -20.83 -10.59
N MET A 376 7.11 -20.84 -9.26
CA MET A 376 8.24 -20.36 -8.47
C MET A 376 8.87 -21.52 -7.71
N ALA A 377 10.16 -21.78 -7.93
CA ALA A 377 10.92 -22.82 -7.25
C ALA A 377 11.77 -22.26 -6.10
N VAL A 378 11.90 -23.04 -5.03
CA VAL A 378 12.74 -22.70 -3.86
C VAL A 378 14.22 -22.81 -4.24
N MET A 379 14.99 -21.79 -3.88
CA MET A 379 16.41 -21.69 -4.24
C MET A 379 17.34 -22.55 -3.40
N ASP A 380 16.95 -22.83 -2.14
CA ASP A 380 17.76 -23.60 -1.19
C ASP A 380 16.91 -24.65 -0.44
N PRO A 381 16.49 -25.75 -1.11
CA PRO A 381 15.61 -26.74 -0.49
C PRO A 381 16.26 -27.45 0.71
N GLY A 382 15.56 -27.51 1.85
CA GLY A 382 16.03 -28.10 3.10
C GLY A 382 16.76 -27.10 4.03
N SER A 383 17.09 -25.91 3.55
CA SER A 383 17.59 -24.79 4.36
C SER A 383 16.90 -23.47 4.03
N GLU A 384 15.70 -23.54 3.46
CA GLU A 384 15.07 -22.42 2.77
C GLU A 384 14.69 -21.23 3.65
N PHE A 385 14.82 -21.38 4.97
CA PHE A 385 14.53 -20.38 5.99
C PHE A 385 15.77 -19.94 6.78
N ARG A 386 16.97 -20.39 6.40
CA ARG A 386 18.19 -20.15 7.15
C ARG A 386 19.26 -19.53 6.26
N PHE A 387 19.99 -18.56 6.82
CA PHE A 387 21.19 -18.04 6.19
C PHE A 387 22.39 -18.86 6.67
N ASP A 388 22.61 -19.99 6.01
CA ASP A 388 23.61 -20.97 6.42
C ASP A 388 24.36 -21.63 5.26
N GLY A 389 25.36 -22.44 5.61
CA GLY A 389 26.15 -23.24 4.67
C GLY A 389 25.37 -24.39 4.01
N GLY A 390 24.10 -24.63 4.37
CA GLY A 390 23.26 -25.68 3.80
C GLY A 390 23.03 -25.52 2.30
N PHE A 391 23.04 -24.27 1.81
CA PHE A 391 23.10 -23.99 0.38
C PHE A 391 24.26 -24.72 -0.32
N PHE A 392 25.45 -24.75 0.29
CA PHE A 392 26.62 -25.41 -0.28
C PHE A 392 26.56 -26.94 -0.19
N ASP A 393 25.80 -27.51 0.76
CA ASP A 393 25.45 -28.93 0.74
C ASP A 393 24.60 -29.25 -0.50
N ASN A 394 23.67 -28.36 -0.86
CA ASN A 394 22.86 -28.50 -2.07
C ASN A 394 23.68 -28.36 -3.34
N VAL A 395 24.62 -27.40 -3.41
CA VAL A 395 25.54 -27.27 -4.55
C VAL A 395 26.40 -28.53 -4.71
N LYS A 396 27.01 -29.01 -3.62
CA LYS A 396 27.86 -30.22 -3.65
C LYS A 396 27.08 -31.48 -4.04
N ALA A 397 25.83 -31.60 -3.60
CA ALA A 397 24.94 -32.71 -3.95
C ALA A 397 24.33 -32.58 -5.36
N ASN A 398 24.72 -31.56 -6.14
CA ASN A 398 24.16 -31.22 -7.44
C ASN A 398 22.65 -30.93 -7.43
N ARG A 399 22.16 -30.36 -6.32
CA ARG A 399 20.76 -29.95 -6.09
C ARG A 399 20.57 -28.43 -6.15
N ALA A 400 21.57 -27.67 -6.61
CA ALA A 400 21.45 -26.23 -6.76
C ALA A 400 20.36 -25.87 -7.78
N ALA A 401 19.55 -24.87 -7.46
CA ALA A 401 18.41 -24.48 -8.29
C ALA A 401 18.80 -23.78 -9.60
N LEU A 402 19.91 -23.04 -9.61
CA LEU A 402 20.38 -22.33 -10.81
C LEU A 402 21.51 -23.07 -11.53
N PRO A 403 21.55 -23.00 -12.87
CA PRO A 403 22.69 -23.50 -13.64
C PRO A 403 24.03 -22.87 -13.23
N SER A 404 24.04 -21.57 -12.90
CA SER A 404 25.25 -20.85 -12.48
C SER A 404 25.86 -21.40 -11.20
N ASP A 405 25.03 -21.85 -10.26
CA ASP A 405 25.47 -22.33 -8.96
C ASP A 405 26.02 -23.76 -9.09
N ALA A 406 25.44 -24.57 -9.98
CA ALA A 406 25.94 -25.91 -10.30
C ALA A 406 27.33 -25.86 -10.98
N GLU A 407 27.60 -24.83 -11.78
CA GLU A 407 28.88 -24.64 -12.47
C GLU A 407 30.06 -24.52 -11.49
N LEU A 408 29.81 -24.09 -10.25
CA LEU A 408 30.85 -23.99 -9.23
C LEU A 408 31.53 -25.33 -8.91
N MET A 409 30.89 -26.46 -9.22
CA MET A 409 31.49 -27.79 -9.05
C MET A 409 32.34 -28.24 -10.24
N HIS A 410 32.27 -27.55 -11.38
CA HIS A 410 33.10 -27.82 -12.55
C HIS A 410 34.49 -27.16 -12.47
N ASP A 411 34.68 -26.21 -11.56
CA ASP A 411 35.99 -25.62 -11.24
C ASP A 411 36.58 -26.25 -9.96
N GLY A 412 37.83 -26.74 -10.05
CA GLY A 412 38.47 -27.47 -8.96
C GLY A 412 38.77 -26.62 -7.73
N GLU A 413 39.00 -25.32 -7.90
CA GLU A 413 39.24 -24.39 -6.79
C GLU A 413 37.93 -24.03 -6.09
N ALA A 414 36.90 -23.69 -6.87
CA ALA A 414 35.56 -23.39 -6.36
C ALA A 414 34.96 -24.60 -5.62
N ALA A 415 35.09 -25.81 -6.16
CA ALA A 415 34.66 -27.04 -5.49
C ALA A 415 35.32 -27.23 -4.11
N ARG A 416 36.61 -26.93 -4.00
CA ARG A 416 37.36 -26.99 -2.72
C ARG A 416 36.86 -25.94 -1.72
N ILE A 417 36.58 -24.73 -2.19
CA ILE A 417 36.03 -23.64 -1.35
C ILE A 417 34.63 -24.00 -0.86
N ILE A 418 33.77 -24.55 -1.73
CA ILE A 418 32.44 -25.03 -1.37
C ILE A 418 32.53 -26.02 -0.21
N ASP A 419 33.50 -26.93 -0.23
CA ASP A 419 33.70 -27.88 0.85
C ASP A 419 34.02 -27.26 2.21
N GLU A 420 34.71 -26.11 2.21
CA GLU A 420 34.96 -25.34 3.42
C GLU A 420 33.72 -24.54 3.86
N LEU A 421 32.95 -24.00 2.93
CA LEU A 421 31.78 -23.15 3.20
C LEU A 421 30.53 -23.93 3.65
N ARG A 422 30.57 -25.26 3.62
CA ARG A 422 29.54 -26.10 4.25
C ARG A 422 29.58 -26.01 5.78
N ASP A 423 30.74 -25.65 6.35
CA ASP A 423 30.82 -25.30 7.77
C ASP A 423 30.24 -23.91 8.03
N GLN A 424 29.30 -23.81 8.97
CA GLN A 424 28.56 -22.58 9.22
C GLN A 424 29.46 -21.42 9.68
N GLY A 425 30.46 -21.69 10.52
CA GLY A 425 31.37 -20.65 11.01
C GLY A 425 32.24 -20.09 9.88
N LYS A 426 32.77 -20.98 9.04
CA LYS A 426 33.55 -20.60 7.85
C LYS A 426 32.71 -19.86 6.82
N PHE A 427 31.48 -20.30 6.58
CA PHE A 427 30.52 -19.61 5.71
C PHE A 427 30.31 -18.17 6.14
N LEU A 428 29.88 -17.94 7.38
CA LEU A 428 29.57 -16.59 7.86
C LEU A 428 30.80 -15.68 7.83
N ALA A 429 31.98 -16.21 8.21
CA ALA A 429 33.23 -15.46 8.16
C ALA A 429 33.64 -15.10 6.73
N ALA A 430 33.52 -16.04 5.79
CA ALA A 430 33.82 -15.81 4.37
C ALA A 430 32.82 -14.83 3.74
N PHE A 431 31.53 -14.99 4.01
CA PHE A 431 30.48 -14.12 3.53
C PHE A 431 30.71 -12.67 3.98
N ALA A 432 30.97 -12.44 5.27
CA ALA A 432 31.24 -11.10 5.80
C ALA A 432 32.46 -10.45 5.12
N ARG A 433 33.53 -11.20 4.90
CA ARG A 433 34.71 -10.71 4.17
C ARG A 433 34.37 -10.36 2.72
N SER A 434 33.61 -11.23 2.04
CA SER A 434 33.22 -11.03 0.64
C SER A 434 32.31 -9.83 0.45
N VAL A 435 31.30 -9.64 1.30
CA VAL A 435 30.39 -8.48 1.24
C VAL A 435 31.14 -7.17 1.52
N THR A 436 32.09 -7.19 2.47
CA THR A 436 32.96 -6.03 2.74
C THR A 436 33.79 -5.65 1.51
N ARG A 437 34.39 -6.65 0.83
CA ARG A 437 35.15 -6.41 -0.42
C ARG A 437 34.25 -5.93 -1.56
N MET A 438 33.05 -6.50 -1.69
CA MET A 438 32.07 -6.09 -2.69
C MET A 438 31.65 -4.63 -2.49
N GLY A 439 31.51 -4.18 -1.24
CA GLY A 439 31.26 -2.77 -0.92
C GLY A 439 32.40 -1.82 -1.30
N ALA A 440 33.58 -2.32 -1.62
CA ALA A 440 34.72 -1.54 -2.10
C ALA A 440 34.85 -1.52 -3.64
N VAL A 441 34.02 -2.28 -4.37
CA VAL A 441 34.07 -2.33 -5.83
C VAL A 441 33.47 -1.06 -6.44
N GLY A 442 34.25 -0.35 -7.27
CA GLY A 442 33.77 0.80 -8.02
C GLY A 442 33.39 2.02 -7.17
N VAL A 443 33.86 2.07 -5.92
CA VAL A 443 33.59 3.19 -5.01
C VAL A 443 34.27 4.45 -5.55
N ARG A 444 33.49 5.52 -5.68
CA ARG A 444 33.98 6.84 -6.02
C ARG A 444 34.41 7.56 -4.75
N THR A 445 35.65 8.01 -4.68
CA THR A 445 36.21 8.73 -3.53
C THR A 445 36.79 10.08 -3.97
N GLY A 446 36.93 11.01 -3.03
CA GLY A 446 37.46 12.34 -3.31
C GLY A 446 36.67 13.08 -4.39
N ASN A 447 37.36 13.57 -5.41
CA ASN A 447 36.77 14.34 -6.51
C ASN A 447 36.12 13.47 -7.60
N ASP A 448 36.31 12.14 -7.56
CA ASP A 448 35.72 11.22 -8.54
C ASP A 448 34.26 10.86 -8.22
N GLY A 449 33.74 11.35 -7.08
CA GLY A 449 32.38 11.15 -6.61
C GLY A 449 31.85 12.37 -5.87
N GLU A 450 30.59 12.29 -5.46
CA GLU A 450 29.91 13.35 -4.71
C GLU A 450 29.05 12.77 -3.60
N ILE A 451 28.91 13.52 -2.51
CA ILE A 451 27.93 13.20 -1.47
C ILE A 451 26.60 13.79 -1.91
N ARG A 452 25.70 12.93 -2.40
CA ARG A 452 24.37 13.36 -2.85
C ARG A 452 23.52 13.77 -1.67
N ARG A 453 22.92 14.96 -1.78
CA ARG A 453 21.88 15.40 -0.83
C ARG A 453 20.53 14.72 -1.09
N ASN A 454 20.33 14.24 -2.31
CA ASN A 454 19.20 13.41 -2.73
C ASN A 454 19.72 12.22 -3.54
N CYS A 455 19.54 10.99 -3.07
CA CYS A 455 20.07 9.80 -3.75
C CYS A 455 19.54 9.58 -5.18
N ARG A 456 18.43 10.25 -5.57
CA ARG A 456 17.81 10.15 -6.89
C ARG A 456 18.34 11.16 -7.92
N VAL A 457 19.16 12.14 -7.51
CA VAL A 457 19.65 13.21 -8.38
C VAL A 457 21.15 13.43 -8.14
N VAL A 458 21.91 13.69 -9.20
CA VAL A 458 23.29 14.20 -9.10
C VAL A 458 23.22 15.64 -8.57
N ASN A 459 24.15 16.06 -7.69
CA ASN A 459 24.06 17.43 -7.13
C ASN A 459 24.19 18.52 -8.19
#